data_AF-A0A8B6FIV1-F1
#
_entry.id   AF-A0A8B6FIV1-F1
#
_cell.length_a   1.000
_cell.length_b   1.000
_cell.length_c   1.000
_cell.angle_alpha   90.00
_cell.angle_beta   90.00
_cell.angle_gamma   90.00
#
_symmetry.space_group_name_H-M   'P 1'
#
loop_
_entity.id
_entity.type
_entity.pdbx_description
1 polymer ?
#
loop_
_entity_poly.entity_id
_entity_poly.type
_entity_poly.pdbx_seq_one_letter_code
_entity_poly.pdbx_strand_id
1 'polypeptide(L)'
;MLNEHSQGVQMVPRENTDFTFAYGILPNSNVQLRDKKNRKGIGSVQHLIRKKTESVRSSALVEWIDYSKKRYCVGGKGKCDLKFTKSKAAKGPKYYEDHLPFIESKNAKIGTRVVNCLSKVRYIGTIVELNSFVTIQWDYGTSIQYSFPCSTVRVFDNGPAGERTLEKSNLRCFVDIGRRYPIDSPTDYLKAQQLLN
;
A
#
# COMPACT_ATOMS: atom_id res chain seq x y z
N MET A 1 -12.37 2.63 7.64
CA MET A 1 -12.29 2.17 9.05
C MET A 1 -12.20 0.64 9.10
N LEU A 2 -11.38 0.07 10.01
CA LEU A 2 -11.70 -1.25 10.60
C LEU A 2 -13.14 -1.17 11.10
N ASN A 3 -13.92 -2.25 11.04
CA ASN A 3 -15.36 -2.27 11.34
C ASN A 3 -15.78 -1.21 12.39
N GLU A 4 -16.86 -0.46 12.14
CA GLU A 4 -17.35 0.59 13.06
C GLU A 4 -17.58 0.09 14.49
N HIS A 5 -17.69 -1.22 14.68
CA HIS A 5 -17.76 -1.92 15.96
C HIS A 5 -16.39 -2.31 16.57
N SER A 6 -15.26 -1.82 16.05
CA SER A 6 -13.93 -2.16 16.57
C SER A 6 -13.69 -1.52 17.93
N GLN A 7 -13.20 -2.31 18.88
CA GLN A 7 -12.78 -1.80 20.18
C GLN A 7 -11.37 -1.20 20.11
N GLY A 8 -11.13 -0.15 20.88
CA GLY A 8 -9.79 0.42 21.02
C GLY A 8 -8.83 -0.58 21.64
N VAL A 9 -7.60 -0.64 21.12
CA VAL A 9 -6.54 -1.51 21.63
C VAL A 9 -5.41 -0.64 22.15
N GLN A 10 -4.99 -0.89 23.39
CA GLN A 10 -3.81 -0.23 23.96
C GLN A 10 -2.56 -0.78 23.27
N MET A 11 -1.72 0.12 22.74
CA MET A 11 -0.49 -0.22 22.04
C MET A 11 0.72 0.38 22.78
N VAL A 12 1.88 -0.23 22.58
CA VAL A 12 3.17 0.32 23.04
C VAL A 12 3.37 1.72 22.45
N PRO A 13 3.93 2.70 23.19
CA PRO A 13 4.26 4.00 22.66
C PRO A 13 5.21 3.91 21.45
N ARG A 14 4.91 4.66 20.38
CA ARG A 14 5.67 4.62 19.11
C ARG A 14 7.16 4.97 19.23
N GLU A 15 7.52 5.74 20.25
CA GLU A 15 8.91 6.07 20.56
C GLU A 15 9.72 4.85 21.04
N ASN A 16 9.04 3.84 21.57
CA ASN A 16 9.61 2.60 22.07
C ASN A 16 9.32 1.42 21.14
N THR A 17 8.87 1.68 19.90
CA THR A 17 8.56 0.64 18.92
C THR A 17 9.40 0.83 17.67
N ASP A 18 9.98 -0.28 17.19
CA ASP A 18 10.65 -0.31 15.91
C ASP A 18 9.71 0.03 14.76
N PHE A 19 10.30 0.58 13.70
CA PHE A 19 9.56 0.97 12.52
C PHE A 19 10.20 0.41 11.25
N THR A 20 9.39 0.34 10.21
CA THR A 20 9.82 -0.10 8.89
C THR A 20 9.17 0.73 7.80
N PHE A 21 9.46 0.40 6.54
CA PHE A 21 8.96 1.08 5.36
C PHE A 21 8.27 0.09 4.44
N ALA A 22 7.16 0.52 3.84
CA ALA A 22 6.43 -0.28 2.87
C ALA A 22 6.95 0.01 1.46
N TYR A 23 6.92 -0.98 0.58
CA TYR A 23 7.41 -0.86 -0.80
C TYR A 23 6.33 -1.30 -1.78
N GLY A 24 6.09 -0.54 -2.84
CA GLY A 24 5.06 -0.91 -3.80
C GLY A 24 4.84 0.11 -4.89
N ILE A 25 3.61 0.13 -5.40
CA ILE A 25 3.14 1.10 -6.39
C ILE A 25 2.85 2.40 -5.66
N LEU A 26 3.92 3.17 -5.44
CA LEU A 26 3.94 4.47 -4.77
C LEU A 26 4.57 5.51 -5.71
N PRO A 27 4.47 6.81 -5.41
CA PRO A 27 5.11 7.85 -6.23
C PRO A 27 6.58 7.53 -6.52
N ASN A 28 7.01 7.75 -7.77
CA ASN A 28 8.34 7.44 -8.30
C ASN A 28 8.66 5.95 -8.55
N SER A 29 7.71 5.04 -8.38
CA SER A 29 7.87 3.63 -8.79
C SER A 29 7.74 3.47 -10.30
N ASN A 30 8.48 2.51 -10.85
CA ASN A 30 8.34 2.11 -12.24
C ASN A 30 7.33 0.97 -12.33
N VAL A 31 6.39 1.08 -13.26
CA VAL A 31 5.25 0.17 -13.37
C VAL A 31 5.03 -0.32 -14.80
N GLN A 32 4.34 -1.44 -14.90
CA GLN A 32 3.81 -2.00 -16.13
C GLN A 32 2.33 -2.34 -15.92
N LEU A 33 1.59 -2.39 -17.03
CA LEU A 33 0.25 -2.95 -17.01
C LEU A 33 0.32 -4.45 -16.73
N ARG A 34 -0.61 -4.93 -15.90
CA ARG A 34 -0.76 -6.37 -15.66
C ARG A 34 -1.36 -7.08 -16.86
N ASP A 35 -2.32 -6.42 -17.51
CA ASP A 35 -2.93 -6.92 -18.72
C ASP A 35 -1.91 -6.96 -19.86
N LYS A 36 -1.60 -8.18 -20.31
CA LYS A 36 -0.63 -8.43 -21.37
C LYS A 36 -1.12 -7.98 -22.75
N LYS A 37 -2.43 -7.74 -22.94
CA LYS A 37 -3.01 -7.30 -24.23
C LYS A 37 -2.79 -5.81 -24.49
N ASN A 38 -2.64 -5.01 -23.44
CA ASN A 38 -2.59 -3.55 -23.51
C ASN A 38 -1.19 -2.99 -23.18
N ARG A 39 -0.10 -3.64 -23.59
CA ARG A 39 1.26 -3.24 -23.18
C ARG A 39 1.61 -1.83 -23.67
N LYS A 40 1.98 -0.95 -22.74
CA LYS A 40 2.51 0.41 -22.99
C LYS A 40 4.00 0.57 -22.67
N GLY A 41 4.71 -0.52 -22.37
CA GLY A 41 6.07 -0.47 -21.85
C GLY A 41 6.11 -0.16 -20.36
N ILE A 42 7.16 0.55 -19.91
CA ILE A 42 7.34 0.98 -18.52
C ILE A 42 6.83 2.41 -18.35
N GLY A 43 6.07 2.67 -17.29
CA GLY A 43 5.64 3.99 -16.88
C GLY A 43 6.13 4.35 -15.47
N SER A 44 6.05 5.63 -15.12
CA SER A 44 6.40 6.16 -13.81
C SER A 44 5.14 6.63 -13.07
N VAL A 45 5.00 6.25 -11.80
CA VAL A 45 3.89 6.71 -10.96
C VAL A 45 4.19 8.14 -10.51
N GLN A 46 3.33 9.08 -10.91
CA GLN A 46 3.46 10.48 -10.55
C GLN A 46 2.93 10.75 -9.14
N HIS A 47 1.68 10.35 -8.87
CA HIS A 47 1.08 10.45 -7.55
C HIS A 47 -0.10 9.50 -7.38
N LEU A 48 -0.42 9.18 -6.12
CA LEU A 48 -1.66 8.49 -5.77
C LEU A 48 -2.80 9.51 -5.71
N ILE A 49 -3.93 9.16 -6.30
CA ILE A 49 -5.08 10.04 -6.40
C ILE A 49 -5.94 9.88 -5.15
N ARG A 50 -6.21 11.00 -4.49
CA ARG A 50 -7.16 11.12 -3.39
C ARG A 50 -8.46 11.70 -3.93
N LYS A 51 -9.45 10.85 -4.16
CA LYS A 51 -10.82 11.32 -4.41
C LYS A 51 -11.48 11.72 -3.09
N LYS A 52 -12.32 12.76 -3.13
CA LYS A 52 -13.10 13.22 -1.96
C LYS A 52 -14.25 12.25 -1.61
N THR A 53 -14.77 11.55 -2.61
CA THR A 53 -16.01 10.74 -2.54
C THR A 53 -15.78 9.24 -2.71
N GLU A 54 -14.54 8.80 -2.89
CA GLU A 54 -14.18 7.38 -3.05
C GLU A 54 -12.99 7.04 -2.15
N SER A 55 -12.66 5.74 -2.07
CA SER A 55 -11.44 5.24 -1.44
C SER A 55 -10.24 6.13 -1.72
N VAL A 56 -9.73 6.76 -0.67
CA VAL A 56 -8.49 7.51 -0.72
C VAL A 56 -7.37 6.56 -1.17
N ARG A 57 -6.49 7.01 -2.09
CA ARG A 57 -5.29 6.28 -2.55
C ARG A 57 -5.54 4.95 -3.29
N SER A 58 -6.73 4.77 -3.87
CA SER A 58 -7.10 3.58 -4.64
C SER A 58 -6.77 3.65 -6.15
N SER A 59 -6.17 4.76 -6.58
CA SER A 59 -5.80 5.00 -7.98
C SER A 59 -4.46 5.70 -8.07
N ALA A 60 -3.73 5.44 -9.15
CA ALA A 60 -2.45 6.06 -9.46
C ALA A 60 -2.54 6.81 -10.80
N LEU A 61 -1.94 7.99 -10.87
CA LEU A 61 -1.64 8.64 -12.14
C LEU A 61 -0.26 8.16 -12.62
N VAL A 62 -0.20 7.56 -13.80
CA VAL A 62 1.03 7.07 -14.42
C VAL A 62 1.32 7.89 -15.65
N GLU A 63 2.58 8.31 -15.79
CA GLU A 63 3.14 8.86 -17.01
C GLU A 63 3.95 7.77 -17.72
N TRP A 64 3.63 7.53 -18.98
CA TRP A 64 4.29 6.53 -19.81
C TRP A 64 5.48 7.14 -20.56
N ILE A 65 6.28 6.28 -21.21
CA ILE A 65 7.45 6.71 -22.00
C ILE A 65 7.08 7.63 -23.19
N ASP A 66 5.85 7.53 -23.68
CA ASP A 66 5.26 8.40 -24.71
C ASP A 66 4.74 9.73 -24.14
N TYR A 67 5.07 10.05 -22.87
CA TYR A 67 4.57 11.17 -22.08
C TYR A 67 3.05 11.20 -21.86
N SER A 68 2.32 10.17 -22.31
CA SER A 68 0.89 10.07 -22.05
C SER A 68 0.64 9.79 -20.56
N LYS A 69 -0.38 10.45 -20.01
CA LYS A 69 -0.78 10.32 -18.61
C LYS A 69 -2.12 9.62 -18.53
N LYS A 70 -2.21 8.54 -17.74
CA LYS A 70 -3.46 7.81 -17.54
C LYS A 70 -3.61 7.35 -16.10
N ARG A 71 -4.86 7.31 -15.65
CA ARG A 71 -5.26 6.82 -14.34
C ARG A 71 -5.44 5.31 -14.37
N TYR A 72 -4.99 4.65 -13.31
CA TYR A 72 -5.10 3.21 -13.12
C TYR A 72 -5.53 2.87 -11.69
N CYS A 73 -6.25 1.77 -11.53
CA CYS A 73 -6.67 1.25 -10.23
C CYS A 73 -5.50 0.57 -9.52
N VAL A 74 -5.34 0.88 -8.24
CA VAL A 74 -4.37 0.26 -7.31
C VAL A 74 -5.08 0.00 -5.98
N GLY A 75 -6.07 -0.89 -6.02
CA GLY A 75 -6.89 -1.27 -4.87
C GLY A 75 -8.35 -0.83 -4.96
N GLY A 76 -8.73 0.01 -5.92
CA GLY A 76 -10.11 0.43 -6.12
C GLY A 76 -11.03 -0.75 -6.41
N LYS A 77 -11.95 -1.07 -5.48
CA LYS A 77 -12.83 -2.25 -5.54
C LYS A 77 -12.06 -3.56 -5.80
N GLY A 78 -10.85 -3.69 -5.27
CA GLY A 78 -9.98 -4.85 -5.50
C GLY A 78 -9.29 -4.89 -6.87
N LYS A 79 -9.48 -3.89 -7.72
CA LYS A 79 -8.82 -3.85 -9.04
C LYS A 79 -7.40 -3.31 -8.93
N CYS A 80 -6.46 -3.99 -9.58
CA CYS A 80 -5.06 -3.60 -9.65
C CYS A 80 -4.60 -3.69 -11.11
N ASP A 81 -4.59 -2.57 -11.82
CA ASP A 81 -4.23 -2.57 -13.26
C ASP A 81 -2.71 -2.64 -13.47
N LEU A 82 -1.95 -2.29 -12.43
CA LEU A 82 -0.51 -2.09 -12.46
C LEU A 82 0.24 -3.12 -11.61
N LYS A 83 1.47 -3.41 -12.02
CA LYS A 83 2.51 -4.04 -11.20
C LYS A 83 3.79 -3.23 -11.29
N PHE A 84 4.58 -3.15 -10.22
CA PHE A 84 5.89 -2.52 -10.32
C PHE A 84 6.90 -3.45 -11.00
N THR A 85 7.92 -2.87 -11.63
CA THR A 85 9.02 -3.63 -12.23
C THR A 85 10.10 -3.90 -11.18
N LYS A 86 10.80 -5.04 -11.29
CA LYS A 86 11.92 -5.38 -10.38
C LYS A 86 12.98 -4.29 -10.31
N SER A 87 13.09 -3.45 -11.34
CA SER A 87 14.02 -2.33 -11.40
C SER A 87 13.73 -1.20 -10.41
N LYS A 88 12.47 -0.98 -9.97
CA LYS A 88 12.16 0.13 -9.05
C LYS A 88 10.81 0.02 -8.33
N ALA A 89 10.80 -0.65 -7.18
CA ALA A 89 9.76 -0.43 -6.17
C ALA A 89 10.03 0.90 -5.44
N ALA A 90 9.01 1.73 -5.24
CA ALA A 90 9.20 2.96 -4.47
C ALA A 90 9.06 2.69 -2.97
N LYS A 91 9.93 3.33 -2.19
CA LYS A 91 9.88 3.34 -0.74
C LYS A 91 8.74 4.25 -0.29
N GLY A 92 7.90 3.72 0.58
CA GLY A 92 6.78 4.39 1.20
C GLY A 92 7.11 5.02 2.54
N PRO A 93 6.09 5.53 3.22
CA PRO A 93 6.22 6.13 4.54
C PRO A 93 6.61 5.09 5.60
N LYS A 94 7.20 5.62 6.67
CA LYS A 94 7.46 4.91 7.91
C LYS A 94 6.13 4.45 8.54
N TYR A 95 6.10 3.21 9.04
CA TYR A 95 4.99 2.69 9.84
C TYR A 95 5.50 1.73 10.93
N TYR A 96 4.65 1.47 11.92
CA TYR A 96 4.93 0.57 13.05
C TYR A 96 4.18 -0.73 12.80
N GLU A 97 4.92 -1.78 12.45
CA GLU A 97 4.34 -3.03 11.98
C GLU A 97 3.44 -3.70 13.01
N ASP A 98 3.87 -3.72 14.26
CA ASP A 98 3.11 -4.34 15.35
C ASP A 98 1.83 -3.56 15.70
N HIS A 99 1.70 -2.32 15.22
CA HIS A 99 0.51 -1.51 15.38
C HIS A 99 -0.50 -1.70 14.24
N LEU A 100 -0.15 -2.46 13.21
CA LEU A 100 -1.08 -2.80 12.14
C LEU A 100 -1.89 -4.04 12.54
N PRO A 101 -3.22 -4.05 12.33
CA PRO A 101 -4.03 -5.21 12.66
C PRO A 101 -3.76 -6.34 11.67
N PHE A 102 -3.84 -7.59 12.16
CA PHE A 102 -3.81 -8.78 11.31
C PHE A 102 -5.05 -8.85 10.42
N ILE A 103 -4.93 -9.58 9.32
CA ILE A 103 -6.07 -9.89 8.46
C ILE A 103 -6.86 -11.07 9.04
N GLU A 104 -8.12 -10.80 9.36
CA GLU A 104 -9.11 -11.73 9.90
C GLU A 104 -10.38 -11.66 9.06
N SER A 105 -11.20 -12.73 9.08
CA SER A 105 -12.44 -12.79 8.30
C SER A 105 -13.38 -11.60 8.55
N LYS A 106 -13.42 -11.11 9.80
CA LYS A 106 -14.26 -9.96 10.20
C LYS A 106 -13.75 -8.59 9.76
N ASN A 107 -12.47 -8.45 9.41
CA ASN A 107 -11.87 -7.15 9.07
C ASN A 107 -11.33 -7.09 7.63
N ALA A 108 -11.24 -8.23 6.95
CA ALA A 108 -10.81 -8.30 5.57
C ALA A 108 -11.87 -7.68 4.63
N LYS A 109 -11.43 -6.74 3.78
CA LYS A 109 -12.30 -6.08 2.79
C LYS A 109 -11.60 -6.03 1.43
N ILE A 110 -12.34 -6.32 0.36
CA ILE A 110 -11.81 -6.19 -1.00
C ILE A 110 -11.33 -4.75 -1.24
N GLY A 111 -10.14 -4.63 -1.83
CA GLY A 111 -9.43 -3.37 -2.07
C GLY A 111 -8.53 -2.90 -0.93
N THR A 112 -8.58 -3.55 0.24
CA THR A 112 -7.68 -3.24 1.37
C THR A 112 -6.24 -3.44 0.96
N ARG A 113 -5.38 -2.47 1.31
CA ARG A 113 -3.95 -2.54 1.07
C ARG A 113 -3.28 -3.18 2.28
N VAL A 114 -2.42 -4.14 2.01
CA VAL A 114 -1.83 -5.01 3.04
C VAL A 114 -0.32 -5.11 2.85
N VAL A 115 0.39 -5.54 3.89
CA VAL A 115 1.82 -5.85 3.86
C VAL A 115 2.08 -7.25 4.38
N ASN A 116 3.06 -7.93 3.81
CA ASN A 116 3.56 -9.22 4.32
C ASN A 116 4.68 -8.98 5.34
N CYS A 117 4.46 -9.47 6.56
CA CYS A 117 5.35 -9.32 7.72
C CYS A 117 6.49 -10.34 7.75
N LEU A 118 6.38 -11.46 7.03
CA LEU A 118 7.44 -12.48 6.98
C LEU A 118 8.59 -12.10 6.03
N SER A 119 8.33 -11.27 5.04
CA SER A 119 9.31 -10.90 4.01
C SER A 119 10.25 -9.82 4.52
N LYS A 120 11.58 -9.98 4.37
CA LYS A 120 12.57 -8.93 4.71
C LYS A 120 12.22 -7.54 4.14
N VAL A 121 11.65 -7.51 2.93
CA VAL A 121 11.08 -6.31 2.31
C VAL A 121 9.56 -6.35 2.43
N ARG A 122 8.97 -5.28 2.99
CA ARG A 122 7.53 -5.16 3.21
C ARG A 122 6.81 -4.68 1.97
N TYR A 123 6.57 -5.61 1.04
CA TYR A 123 5.83 -5.28 -0.17
C TYR A 123 4.34 -5.09 0.11
N ILE A 124 3.75 -4.11 -0.58
CA ILE A 124 2.33 -3.82 -0.52
C ILE A 124 1.58 -4.76 -1.47
N GLY A 125 0.40 -5.20 -1.06
CA GLY A 125 -0.57 -5.91 -1.90
C GLY A 125 -1.98 -5.37 -1.69
N THR A 126 -2.92 -5.88 -2.49
CA THR A 126 -4.35 -5.59 -2.38
C THR A 126 -5.11 -6.89 -2.17
N ILE A 127 -6.09 -6.90 -1.26
CA ILE A 127 -7.10 -7.95 -1.21
C ILE A 127 -8.00 -7.86 -2.46
N VAL A 128 -8.00 -8.89 -3.31
CA VAL A 128 -8.78 -8.89 -4.56
C VAL A 128 -9.99 -9.82 -4.52
N GLU A 129 -9.99 -10.78 -3.60
CA GLU A 129 -11.06 -11.77 -3.45
C GLU A 129 -11.16 -12.19 -1.98
N LEU A 130 -12.39 -12.45 -1.53
CA LEU A 130 -12.71 -12.90 -0.18
C LEU A 130 -13.76 -14.01 -0.27
N ASN A 131 -13.36 -15.23 0.08
CA ASN A 131 -14.23 -16.40 0.24
C ASN A 131 -13.88 -17.07 1.60
N SER A 132 -13.69 -18.39 1.62
CA SER A 132 -13.07 -19.09 2.76
C SER A 132 -11.59 -18.75 2.97
N PHE A 133 -10.96 -18.11 1.99
CA PHE A 133 -9.60 -17.60 1.99
C PHE A 133 -9.57 -16.14 1.55
N VAL A 134 -8.43 -15.48 1.74
CA VAL A 134 -8.14 -14.15 1.20
C VAL A 134 -7.13 -14.26 0.06
N THR A 135 -7.51 -13.80 -1.14
CA THR A 135 -6.57 -13.67 -2.26
C THR A 135 -5.97 -12.27 -2.25
N ILE A 136 -4.64 -12.19 -2.17
CA ILE A 136 -3.90 -10.94 -2.22
C ILE A 136 -3.16 -10.85 -3.55
N GLN A 137 -3.44 -9.80 -4.31
CA GLN A 137 -2.63 -9.39 -5.45
C GLN A 137 -1.51 -8.47 -4.98
N TRP A 138 -0.30 -9.00 -4.93
CA TRP A 138 0.88 -8.23 -4.58
C TRP A 138 1.30 -7.28 -5.70
N ASP A 139 1.79 -6.10 -5.32
CA ASP A 139 2.18 -5.05 -6.25
C ASP A 139 3.30 -5.46 -7.21
N TYR A 140 4.12 -6.45 -6.85
CA TYR A 140 5.18 -6.99 -7.71
C TYR A 140 4.69 -7.95 -8.79
N GLY A 141 3.40 -8.31 -8.80
CA GLY A 141 2.83 -9.09 -9.90
C GLY A 141 2.17 -10.40 -9.52
N THR A 142 2.48 -10.99 -8.36
CA THR A 142 1.96 -12.30 -7.98
C THR A 142 0.66 -12.20 -7.20
N SER A 143 -0.15 -13.26 -7.29
CA SER A 143 -1.33 -13.45 -6.45
C SER A 143 -1.07 -14.63 -5.54
N ILE A 144 -1.41 -14.50 -4.27
CA ILE A 144 -1.25 -15.56 -3.27
C ILE A 144 -2.53 -15.63 -2.44
N GLN A 145 -2.99 -16.84 -2.15
CA GLN A 145 -4.10 -17.11 -1.26
C GLN A 145 -3.59 -17.39 0.15
N TYR A 146 -4.31 -16.86 1.14
CA TYR A 146 -4.03 -17.08 2.55
C TYR A 146 -5.30 -17.57 3.24
N SER A 147 -5.15 -18.56 4.12
CA SER A 147 -6.21 -18.97 5.03
C SER A 147 -6.39 -17.96 6.16
N PHE A 148 -7.59 -17.94 6.74
CA PHE A 148 -7.86 -17.19 7.98
C PHE A 148 -7.60 -18.06 9.22
N PRO A 149 -7.18 -17.46 10.35
CA PRO A 149 -6.65 -16.09 10.47
C PRO A 149 -5.25 -15.97 9.83
N CYS A 150 -4.96 -14.83 9.21
CA CYS A 150 -3.68 -14.61 8.56
C CYS A 150 -2.75 -13.79 9.46
N SER A 151 -1.90 -14.47 10.23
CA SER A 151 -0.91 -13.85 11.14
C SER A 151 0.31 -13.27 10.42
N THR A 152 0.43 -13.49 9.11
CA THR A 152 1.60 -13.08 8.33
C THR A 152 1.34 -11.83 7.50
N VAL A 153 0.09 -11.39 7.43
CA VAL A 153 -0.34 -10.24 6.65
C VAL A 153 -1.09 -9.26 7.55
N ARG A 154 -0.71 -7.99 7.46
CA ARG A 154 -1.34 -6.91 8.23
C ARG A 154 -1.94 -5.85 7.31
N VAL A 155 -2.99 -5.18 7.80
CA VAL A 155 -3.64 -4.06 7.09
C VAL A 155 -2.71 -2.85 7.09
N PHE A 156 -2.31 -2.38 5.91
CA PHE A 156 -1.41 -1.23 5.75
C PHE A 156 -2.15 0.07 5.46
N ASP A 157 -3.07 0.04 4.51
CA ASP A 157 -4.01 1.14 4.26
C ASP A 157 -5.39 0.53 4.06
N ASN A 158 -6.37 1.06 4.79
CA ASN A 158 -7.75 0.67 4.56
C ASN A 158 -8.11 1.20 3.18
N GLY A 159 -8.34 0.29 2.23
CA GLY A 159 -8.79 0.61 0.87
C GLY A 159 -10.17 1.27 0.87
N PRO A 160 -11.10 0.93 -0.05
CA PRO A 160 -12.42 1.56 -0.14
C PRO A 160 -13.37 1.24 1.03
N ALA A 161 -12.93 1.35 2.27
CA ALA A 161 -13.73 1.17 3.46
C ALA A 161 -14.16 2.54 3.99
N GLY A 162 -15.20 3.09 3.35
CA GLY A 162 -16.00 4.16 3.90
C GLY A 162 -15.68 5.54 3.33
N GLU A 163 -16.74 6.21 2.89
CA GLU A 163 -16.85 7.65 2.85
C GLU A 163 -16.20 8.28 4.09
N ARG A 164 -15.39 9.32 3.90
CA ARG A 164 -14.90 10.10 5.03
C ARG A 164 -16.04 10.98 5.51
N THR A 165 -16.88 10.49 6.41
CA THR A 165 -17.60 11.41 7.29
C THR A 165 -16.55 12.14 8.12
N LEU A 166 -16.52 13.46 7.98
CA LEU A 166 -15.68 14.40 8.74
C LEU A 166 -16.14 14.44 10.20
N GLU A 167 -16.15 13.30 10.89
CA GLU A 167 -16.38 13.29 12.33
C GLU A 167 -15.05 13.19 13.08
N LYS A 168 -14.89 14.14 14.01
CA LYS A 168 -13.75 14.42 14.88
C LYS A 168 -13.44 13.24 15.82
N SER A 169 -13.10 12.06 15.30
CA SER A 169 -12.66 10.95 16.13
C SER A 169 -11.13 10.96 16.27
N ASN A 170 -10.67 11.05 17.52
CA ASN A 170 -9.26 11.16 17.94
C ASN A 170 -8.43 9.86 17.73
N LEU A 171 -8.84 8.95 16.86
CA LEU A 171 -8.13 7.68 16.60
C LEU A 171 -7.09 7.88 15.48
N ARG A 172 -5.89 8.32 15.86
CA ARG A 172 -4.77 8.61 14.93
C ARG A 172 -3.83 7.42 14.74
N CYS A 173 -4.26 6.41 14.01
CA CYS A 173 -3.37 5.39 13.41
C CYS A 173 -3.57 5.34 11.90
N PHE A 174 -3.19 6.42 11.21
CA PHE A 174 -3.12 6.45 9.76
C PHE A 174 -1.69 6.68 9.31
N VAL A 175 -1.24 5.86 8.36
CA VAL A 175 0.02 6.08 7.65
C VAL A 175 -0.20 7.23 6.66
N ASP A 176 0.40 8.39 6.93
CA ASP A 176 0.26 9.58 6.06
C ASP A 176 1.20 9.47 4.84
N ILE A 177 0.74 8.77 3.80
CA ILE A 177 1.48 8.57 2.53
C ILE A 177 1.44 9.83 1.62
N GLY A 178 1.11 11.01 2.16
CA GLY A 178 0.70 12.18 1.37
C GLY A 178 1.48 13.46 1.56
N ARG A 179 2.37 13.56 2.56
CA ARG A 179 3.27 14.72 2.67
C ARG A 179 4.54 14.41 1.88
N ARG A 180 4.86 15.29 0.93
CA ARG A 180 6.23 15.40 0.42
C ARG A 180 7.11 15.58 1.65
N TYR A 181 7.90 14.57 1.99
CA TYR A 181 9.06 14.82 2.82
C TYR A 181 10.02 15.62 1.92
N PRO A 182 10.43 16.84 2.31
CA PRO A 182 11.57 17.45 1.65
C PRO A 182 12.74 16.46 1.76
N ILE A 183 13.43 16.25 0.64
CA ILE A 183 14.68 15.51 0.64
C ILE A 183 15.67 16.43 1.34
N ASP A 184 15.74 16.34 2.67
CA ASP A 184 16.67 17.11 3.46
C ASP A 184 18.05 16.44 3.36
N SER A 185 18.76 16.86 2.31
CA SER A 185 20.18 16.67 2.01
C SER A 185 20.58 15.51 1.07
N PRO A 186 21.49 15.76 0.11
CA PRO A 186 22.12 14.76 -0.77
C PRO A 186 22.88 13.63 -0.05
N THR A 187 23.11 13.76 1.26
CA THR A 187 23.96 12.88 2.07
C THR A 187 23.35 11.49 2.30
N ASP A 188 22.03 11.37 2.28
CA ASP A 188 21.34 10.09 2.55
C ASP A 188 21.42 9.09 1.39
N TYR A 189 21.73 9.56 0.18
CA TYR A 189 21.90 8.68 -0.99
C TYR A 189 23.22 7.88 -0.91
N LEU A 190 24.29 8.52 -0.40
CA LEU A 190 25.62 7.90 -0.27
C LEU A 190 25.66 6.84 0.85
N LYS A 191 24.93 7.07 1.95
CA LYS A 191 24.82 6.06 3.03
C LYS A 191 24.05 4.81 2.61
N ALA A 192 23.10 4.93 1.69
CA ALA A 192 22.36 3.77 1.17
C ALA A 192 23.19 2.90 0.20
N GLN A 193 24.18 3.48 -0.49
CA GLN A 193 25.10 2.72 -1.36
C GLN A 193 26.19 1.99 -0.59
N GLN A 194 26.62 2.50 0.57
CA GLN A 194 27.64 1.87 1.41
C GLN A 194 27.16 0.63 2.19
N LEU A 195 25.84 0.40 2.27
CA LEU A 195 25.25 -0.79 2.90
C LEU A 195 24.99 -1.95 1.93
N LEU A 196 25.46 -1.82 0.68
CA LEU A 196 25.29 -2.82 -0.39
C LEU A 196 26.61 -3.38 -0.93
N ASN A 197 27.74 -3.10 -0.27
CA ASN A 197 29.03 -3.76 -0.49
C ASN A 197 29.45 -4.51 0.78
#